data_AF-A0A540M7F0-F1
#
_entry.id   AF-A0A540M7F0-F1
#
_cell.length_a   1.000
_cell.length_b   1.000
_cell.length_c   1.000
_cell.angle_alpha   90.00
_cell.angle_beta   90.00
_cell.angle_gamma   90.00
#
_symmetry.space_group_name_H-M   'P 1'
#
loop_
_entity.id
_entity.type
_entity.pdbx_description
1 polymer ?
#
loop_
_entity_poly.entity_id
_entity_poly.type
_entity_poly.pdbx_seq_one_letter_code
_entity_poly.pdbx_strand_id
1 'polypeptide(L)'
;AAGLGIRVTIKPEYRITPPGSGADPVVSKYIASGLSREAVLLAVANYGDNPTKVREFVNAFTLLREMGFSPNAVAEALMMYDNDTDKALAHFLNSSS
;
A
#
# COMPACT_ATOMS: atom_id res chain seq x y z
N ALA A 1 -36.36 25.42 -48.56
CA ALA A 1 -35.54 24.21 -48.33
C ALA A 1 -34.44 24.58 -47.34
N ALA A 2 -34.69 24.36 -46.05
CA ALA A 2 -34.20 23.21 -45.29
C ALA A 2 -32.71 23.36 -44.92
N GLY A 3 -32.47 23.93 -43.74
CA GLY A 3 -31.19 23.86 -43.04
C GLY A 3 -30.98 22.47 -42.45
N LEU A 4 -29.74 21.98 -42.50
CA LEU A 4 -29.26 20.74 -41.88
C LEU A 4 -27.73 20.76 -42.08
N GLY A 5 -26.84 20.59 -41.12
CA GLY A 5 -26.89 20.30 -39.71
C GLY A 5 -25.41 20.25 -39.28
N ILE A 6 -25.12 20.77 -38.09
CA ILE A 6 -23.78 20.87 -37.54
C ILE A 6 -23.19 19.44 -37.43
N ARG A 7 -22.07 19.20 -38.11
CA ARG A 7 -21.29 17.97 -37.94
C ARG A 7 -20.44 18.11 -36.67
N VAL A 8 -21.03 17.82 -35.52
CA VAL A 8 -20.29 17.65 -34.28
C VAL A 8 -19.52 16.33 -34.40
N THR A 9 -18.27 16.38 -34.86
CA THR A 9 -17.35 15.26 -34.71
C THR A 9 -16.94 15.22 -33.24
N ILE A 10 -17.73 14.53 -32.42
CA ILE A 10 -17.26 14.05 -31.13
C ILE A 10 -16.15 13.05 -31.45
N LYS A 11 -14.90 13.51 -31.44
CA LYS A 11 -13.79 12.61 -31.12
C LYS A 11 -14.20 11.96 -29.79
N PRO A 12 -14.24 10.62 -29.67
CA PRO A 12 -14.23 10.07 -28.33
C PRO A 12 -12.97 10.63 -27.71
N GLU A 13 -13.13 11.52 -26.73
CA GLU A 13 -12.08 11.80 -25.78
C GLU A 13 -11.81 10.44 -25.12
N TYR A 14 -10.91 9.66 -25.72
CA TYR A 14 -10.18 8.68 -24.95
C TYR A 14 -9.30 9.52 -24.05
N ARG A 15 -9.89 9.91 -22.92
CA ARG A 15 -9.21 10.48 -21.78
C ARG A 15 -8.35 9.35 -21.24
N ILE A 16 -7.27 9.05 -21.96
CA ILE A 16 -6.07 8.54 -21.32
C ILE A 16 -5.65 9.71 -20.46
N THR A 17 -6.20 9.77 -19.25
CA THR A 17 -5.43 10.34 -18.16
C THR A 17 -4.04 9.73 -18.33
N PRO A 18 -2.99 10.55 -18.55
CA PRO A 18 -1.63 10.01 -18.45
C PRO A 18 -1.57 9.23 -17.12
N PRO A 19 -0.76 8.17 -16.98
CA PRO A 19 -0.51 7.54 -15.69
C PRO A 19 0.21 8.56 -14.78
N GLY A 20 -0.54 9.57 -14.36
CA GLY A 20 -0.15 10.62 -13.46
C GLY A 20 -0.07 9.95 -12.12
N SER A 21 1.17 9.75 -11.67
CA SER A 21 1.50 9.37 -10.32
C SER A 21 1.03 7.95 -9.97
N GLY A 22 1.82 6.96 -10.41
CA GLY A 22 1.63 5.53 -10.17
C GLY A 22 1.69 5.11 -8.69
N ALA A 23 0.72 5.56 -7.90
CA ALA A 23 0.31 4.89 -6.69
C ALA A 23 -0.68 3.82 -7.08
N ASP A 24 -0.36 2.58 -6.76
CA ASP A 24 -1.25 1.45 -6.97
C ASP A 24 -2.64 1.75 -6.33
N PRO A 25 -3.77 1.51 -7.02
CA PRO A 25 -5.10 1.82 -6.49
C PRO A 25 -5.37 1.14 -5.15
N VAL A 26 -4.76 -0.03 -4.92
CA VAL A 26 -4.81 -0.76 -3.66
C VAL A 26 -4.10 0.04 -2.56
N VAL A 27 -2.89 0.54 -2.85
CA VAL A 27 -2.12 1.38 -1.93
C VAL A 27 -2.89 2.65 -1.58
N SER A 28 -3.48 3.32 -2.57
CA SER A 28 -4.28 4.53 -2.36
C SER A 28 -5.47 4.29 -1.43
N LYS A 29 -6.17 3.16 -1.57
CA LYS A 29 -7.29 2.75 -0.70
C LYS A 29 -6.86 2.60 0.76
N TYR A 30 -5.73 1.96 1.02
CA TYR A 30 -5.22 1.76 2.37
C TYR A 30 -4.72 3.07 3.00
N ILE A 31 -4.01 3.91 2.24
CA ILE A 31 -3.56 5.24 2.72
C ILE A 31 -4.76 6.14 3.03
N ALA A 32 -5.80 6.12 2.18
CA ALA A 32 -7.04 6.87 2.43
C ALA A 32 -7.76 6.41 3.71
N SER A 33 -7.52 5.17 4.16
CA SER A 33 -8.03 4.63 5.42
C SER A 33 -7.19 5.04 6.64
N GLY A 34 -6.17 5.88 6.46
CA GLY A 34 -5.29 6.37 7.52
C GLY A 34 -4.06 5.50 7.79
N LEU A 35 -3.78 4.50 6.95
CA LEU A 35 -2.62 3.63 7.10
C LEU A 35 -1.33 4.30 6.59
N SER A 36 -0.19 3.94 7.20
CA SER A 36 1.12 4.50 6.84
C SER A 36 1.51 4.13 5.41
N ARG A 37 1.78 5.14 4.56
CA ARG A 37 2.17 4.95 3.14
C ARG A 37 3.32 3.95 2.98
N GLU A 38 4.37 4.08 3.78
CA GLU A 38 5.58 3.26 3.67
C GLU A 38 5.29 1.79 3.98
N ALA A 39 4.58 1.54 5.08
CA ALA A 39 4.19 0.19 5.47
C ALA A 39 3.17 -0.41 4.49
N VAL A 40 2.22 0.40 3.99
CA VAL A 40 1.23 -0.04 2.99
C VAL A 40 1.92 -0.44 1.69
N LEU A 41 2.91 0.31 1.21
CA LEU A 41 3.66 -0.04 0.01
C LEU A 41 4.34 -1.40 0.17
N LEU A 42 5.02 -1.64 1.29
CA LEU A 42 5.67 -2.91 1.58
C LEU A 42 4.66 -4.05 1.72
N ALA A 43 3.56 -3.82 2.43
CA ALA A 43 2.53 -4.83 2.65
C ALA A 43 1.82 -5.21 1.34
N VAL A 44 1.41 -4.22 0.53
CA VAL A 44 0.74 -4.47 -0.74
C VAL A 44 1.67 -5.15 -1.75
N ALA A 45 2.97 -4.82 -1.74
CA ALA A 45 3.95 -5.50 -2.58
C ALA A 45 4.10 -7.00 -2.24
N ASN A 46 3.89 -7.40 -0.98
CA ASN A 46 4.05 -8.78 -0.52
C ASN A 46 2.73 -9.56 -0.46
N TYR A 47 1.63 -8.90 -0.10
CA TYR A 47 0.33 -9.53 0.17
C TYR A 47 -0.78 -9.12 -0.82
N GLY A 48 -0.55 -8.15 -1.70
CA GLY A 48 -1.55 -7.63 -2.64
C GLY A 48 -2.69 -6.87 -1.95
N ASP A 49 -3.90 -6.93 -2.53
CA ASP A 49 -5.13 -6.39 -1.91
C ASP A 49 -5.71 -7.34 -0.86
N ASN A 50 -4.90 -7.71 0.14
CA ASN A 50 -5.37 -8.50 1.27
C ASN A 50 -5.56 -7.59 2.50
N PRO A 51 -6.80 -7.13 2.79
CA PRO A 51 -7.03 -6.11 3.80
C PRO A 51 -6.63 -6.56 5.21
N THR A 52 -6.78 -7.84 5.52
CA THR A 52 -6.35 -8.40 6.81
C THR A 52 -4.83 -8.35 6.92
N LYS A 53 -4.11 -8.93 5.94
CA LYS A 53 -2.65 -8.98 5.96
C LYS A 53 -2.02 -7.59 5.91
N VAL A 54 -2.53 -6.69 5.07
CA VAL A 54 -2.03 -5.32 4.96
C VAL A 54 -2.22 -4.55 6.26
N ARG A 55 -3.38 -4.70 6.91
CA ARG A 55 -3.65 -4.02 8.18
C ARG A 55 -2.76 -4.53 9.30
N GLU A 56 -2.59 -5.86 9.42
CA GLU A 56 -1.71 -6.48 10.42
C GLU A 56 -0.26 -6.04 10.21
N PHE A 57 0.25 -6.12 8.97
CA PHE A 57 1.60 -5.66 8.63
C PHE A 57 1.81 -4.20 9.03
N VAL A 58 0.91 -3.31 8.62
CA VAL A 58 1.08 -1.86 8.84
C VAL A 58 1.04 -1.52 10.32
N ASN A 59 0.13 -2.15 11.08
CA ASN A 59 0.01 -1.93 12.52
C ASN A 59 1.28 -2.39 13.24
N ALA A 60 1.71 -3.62 12.96
CA ALA A 60 2.92 -4.20 13.54
C ALA A 60 4.18 -3.41 13.15
N PHE A 61 4.29 -3.01 11.88
CA PHE A 61 5.42 -2.25 11.36
C PHE A 61 5.56 -0.90 12.05
N THR A 62 4.43 -0.20 12.22
CA THR A 62 4.41 1.09 12.90
C THR A 62 4.80 0.93 14.36
N LEU A 63 4.20 -0.04 15.07
CA LEU A 63 4.50 -0.31 16.47
C LEU A 63 5.98 -0.63 16.71
N LEU A 64 6.56 -1.54 15.93
CA LEU A 64 7.96 -1.94 16.09
C LEU A 64 8.93 -0.81 15.72
N ARG A 65 8.59 -0.01 14.70
CA ARG A 65 9.35 1.20 14.38
C ARG A 65 9.31 2.22 15.53
N GLU A 66 8.16 2.40 16.16
CA GLU A 66 8.01 3.28 17.33
C GLU A 66 8.79 2.77 18.55
N MET A 67 9.01 1.44 18.66
CA MET A 67 9.92 0.86 19.65
C MET A 67 11.41 1.11 19.36
N GLY A 68 11.74 1.69 18.21
CA GLY A 68 13.12 2.00 17.82
C GLY A 68 13.79 0.95 16.94
N PHE A 69 13.06 -0.07 16.49
CA PHE A 69 13.60 -1.04 15.53
C PHE A 69 13.70 -0.46 14.12
N SER A 70 14.75 -0.85 13.40
CA SER A 70 14.99 -0.40 12.03
C SER A 70 13.87 -0.90 11.08
N PRO A 71 13.34 -0.04 10.18
CA PRO A 71 12.20 -0.39 9.32
C PRO A 71 12.48 -1.61 8.42
N ASN A 72 13.71 -1.76 7.91
CA ASN A 72 14.08 -2.96 7.14
C ASN A 72 13.97 -4.24 7.98
N ALA A 73 14.57 -4.24 9.17
CA ALA A 73 14.55 -5.40 10.05
C ALA A 73 13.11 -5.75 10.45
N VAL A 74 12.29 -4.74 10.75
CA VAL A 74 10.85 -4.89 11.04
C VAL A 74 10.12 -5.52 9.87
N ALA A 75 10.31 -5.02 8.64
CA ALA A 75 9.69 -5.60 7.45
C ALA A 75 10.07 -7.07 7.27
N GLU A 76 11.36 -7.40 7.40
CA GLU A 76 11.87 -8.77 7.27
C GLU A 76 11.28 -9.71 8.32
N ALA A 77 11.26 -9.30 9.59
CA ALA A 77 10.69 -10.11 10.67
C ALA A 77 9.18 -10.32 10.47
N LEU A 78 8.44 -9.28 10.08
CA LEU A 78 7.00 -9.42 9.81
C LEU A 78 6.72 -10.33 8.62
N MET A 79 7.54 -10.27 7.57
CA MET A 79 7.43 -11.21 6.45
C MET A 79 7.76 -12.64 6.87
N MET A 80 8.82 -12.83 7.67
CA MET A 80 9.27 -14.13 8.16
C MET A 80 8.23 -14.81 9.07
N TYR A 81 7.57 -14.04 9.93
CA TYR A 81 6.59 -14.53 10.89
C TYR A 81 5.15 -14.33 10.44
N ASP A 82 4.90 -14.12 9.14
CA ASP A 82 3.55 -14.03 8.57
C ASP A 82 2.65 -12.94 9.19
N ASN A 83 3.24 -11.80 9.58
CA ASN A 83 2.67 -10.65 10.29
C ASN A 83 2.41 -10.86 11.79
N ASP A 84 2.93 -11.94 12.36
CA ASP A 84 2.80 -12.24 13.79
C ASP A 84 3.73 -11.32 14.59
N THR A 85 3.15 -10.25 15.15
CA THR A 85 3.90 -9.15 15.81
C THR A 85 4.65 -9.65 17.05
N ASP A 86 4.05 -10.57 17.80
CA ASP A 86 4.64 -11.15 19.00
C ASP A 86 5.91 -11.92 18.67
N LYS A 87 5.88 -12.76 17.63
CA LYS A 87 7.05 -13.51 17.16
C LYS A 87 8.12 -12.59 16.58
N ALA A 88 7.73 -11.59 15.80
CA ALA A 88 8.66 -10.60 15.27
C ALA A 88 9.35 -9.81 16.39
N LEU A 89 8.60 -9.40 17.43
CA LEU A 89 9.16 -8.74 18.59
C LEU A 89 10.10 -9.66 19.38
N ALA A 90 9.68 -10.89 19.65
CA ALA A 90 10.50 -11.89 20.33
C ALA A 90 11.82 -12.16 19.58
N HIS A 91 11.79 -12.15 18.24
CA HIS A 91 12.99 -12.26 17.42
C HIS A 91 13.97 -11.12 17.71
N PHE A 92 13.51 -9.87 17.73
CA PHE A 92 14.38 -8.73 18.04
C PHE A 92 14.96 -8.80 19.46
N LEU A 93 14.15 -9.20 20.45
CA LEU A 93 14.59 -9.32 21.83
C LEU A 93 15.62 -10.43 22.03
N ASN A 94 15.47 -11.55 21.32
CA ASN A 94 16.41 -12.67 21.40
C ASN A 94 17.71 -12.42 20.61
N SER A 95 17.64 -11.67 19.51
CA SER A 95 18.79 -11.29 18.70
C SER A 95 19.60 -10.12 19.27
N SER A 96 19.07 -9.41 20.28
CA SER A 96 19.75 -8.30 20.97
C SER A 96 20.72 -8.78 22.06
N SER A 97 21.68 -9.64 21.68
CA SER A 97 22.79 -10.11 22.56
C SER A 97 24.11 -9.42 22.23
#